data_AF-A0A9X0A2F7-F1
#
_entry.id   AF-A0A9X0A2F7-F1
#
_cell.length_a   1.000
_cell.length_b   1.000
_cell.length_c   1.000
_cell.angle_alpha   90.00
_cell.angle_beta   90.00
_cell.angle_gamma   90.00
#
_symmetry.space_group_name_H-M   'P 1'
#
loop_
_entity.id
_entity.type
_entity.pdbx_description
1 polymer ?
#
loop_
_entity_poly.entity_id
_entity_poly.type
_entity_poly.pdbx_seq_one_letter_code
_entity_poly.pdbx_strand_id
1 'polypeptide(L)'
;MESSFICTLFLCCLIIYEIADKLVDFAIAAQYINKGDLSNNPKDSVSVALFVFFAIGLHITIVRTILYAWRIQLYRTGDESQDKTHDSINLWMSLTKALLEAFPQATIAKFFFGDCATTDWMKTQVQAFDVFSIFPFVMFVFYLFYYYREHDERPNRATVFIMVITFIFSVVGFIFACLSIHAFNEPCQP
;
A
#
# COMPACT_ATOMS: atom_id res chain seq x y z
N MET A 1 26.36 7.05 -14.74
CA MET A 1 26.66 7.22 -13.31
C MET A 1 25.54 7.94 -12.57
N GLU A 2 25.03 9.07 -13.08
CA GLU A 2 23.89 9.79 -12.47
C GLU A 2 22.58 8.98 -12.45
N SER A 3 22.27 8.23 -13.52
CA SER A 3 21.07 7.37 -13.57
C SER A 3 21.04 6.29 -12.48
N SER A 4 22.17 5.61 -12.23
CA SER A 4 22.29 4.55 -11.20
C SER A 4 22.13 5.10 -9.77
N PHE A 5 22.61 6.31 -9.51
CA PHE A 5 22.44 6.98 -8.20
C PHE A 5 20.96 7.31 -7.92
N ILE A 6 20.25 7.86 -8.92
CA ILE A 6 18.83 8.21 -8.78
C ILE A 6 17.99 6.94 -8.56
N CYS A 7 18.23 5.88 -9.33
CA CYS A 7 17.54 4.60 -9.15
C CYS A 7 17.79 3.99 -7.77
N THR A 8 19.03 4.05 -7.27
CA THR A 8 19.38 3.56 -5.92
C THR A 8 18.66 4.36 -4.84
N LEU A 9 18.65 5.69 -4.94
CA LEU A 9 17.95 6.56 -4.00
C LEU A 9 16.45 6.26 -3.97
N PHE A 10 15.84 6.12 -5.15
CA PHE A 10 14.43 5.77 -5.27
C PHE A 10 14.09 4.45 -4.58
N LEU A 11 14.90 3.40 -4.78
CA LEU A 11 14.72 2.11 -4.11
C LEU A 11 14.90 2.20 -2.60
N CYS A 12 15.86 2.98 -2.10
CA CYS A 12 16.02 3.25 -0.67
C CYS A 12 14.78 3.95 -0.09
N CYS A 13 14.22 4.93 -0.78
CA CYS A 13 12.98 5.59 -0.38
C CYS A 13 11.82 4.60 -0.31
N LEU A 14 11.71 3.67 -1.27
CA LEU A 14 10.68 2.63 -1.25
C LEU A 14 10.84 1.66 -0.07
N ILE A 15 12.08 1.31 0.32
CA ILE A 15 12.32 0.50 1.52
C ILE A 15 11.86 1.23 2.79
N ILE A 16 12.22 2.52 2.92
CA ILE A 16 11.80 3.33 4.07
C ILE A 16 10.28 3.44 4.12
N TYR A 17 9.63 3.66 2.97
CA TYR A 17 8.18 3.68 2.86
C TYR A 17 7.56 2.36 3.36
N GLU A 18 8.05 1.20 2.92
CA GLU A 18 7.51 -0.10 3.34
C GLU A 18 7.62 -0.31 4.87
N ILE A 19 8.71 0.15 5.48
CA ILE A 19 8.88 0.08 6.94
C ILE A 19 7.88 1.01 7.65
N ALA A 20 7.77 2.26 7.20
CA ALA A 20 6.89 3.25 7.79
C ALA A 20 5.41 2.82 7.70
N ASP A 21 5.00 2.33 6.53
CA ASP A 21 3.69 1.75 6.24
C ASP A 21 3.34 0.65 7.27
N LYS A 22 4.23 -0.33 7.47
CA LYS A 22 3.99 -1.41 8.44
C LYS A 22 3.97 -0.96 9.90
N LEU A 23 4.76 0.07 10.25
CA LEU A 23 4.70 0.65 11.60
C LEU A 23 3.35 1.32 11.87
N VAL A 24 2.78 2.01 10.87
CA VAL A 24 1.46 2.63 10.97
C VAL A 24 0.37 1.56 11.07
N ASP A 25 0.41 0.52 10.24
CA ASP A 25 -0.53 -0.60 10.33
C ASP A 25 -0.54 -1.25 11.71
N PHE A 26 0.66 -1.52 12.25
CA PHE A 26 0.80 -2.09 13.57
C PHE A 26 0.22 -1.18 14.65
N ALA A 27 0.47 0.14 14.56
CA ALA A 27 -0.08 1.11 15.50
C ALA A 27 -1.61 1.16 15.46
N ILE A 28 -2.21 1.11 14.28
CA ILE A 28 -3.68 1.07 14.10
C ILE A 28 -4.25 -0.24 14.65
N ALA A 29 -3.68 -1.39 14.29
CA ALA A 29 -4.13 -2.68 14.79
C ALA A 29 -4.04 -2.73 16.33
N ALA A 30 -2.93 -2.27 16.91
CA ALA A 30 -2.75 -2.21 18.35
C ALA A 30 -3.75 -1.28 19.04
N GLN A 31 -4.10 -0.14 18.44
CA GLN A 31 -5.09 0.75 19.01
C GLN A 31 -6.51 0.21 18.93
N TYR A 32 -6.88 -0.39 17.79
CA TYR A 32 -8.19 -0.98 17.60
C TYR A 32 -8.40 -2.11 18.62
N ILE A 33 -7.38 -2.96 18.83
CA ILE A 33 -7.42 -4.09 19.75
C ILE A 33 -7.41 -3.65 21.22
N ASN A 34 -6.52 -2.75 21.60
CA ASN A 34 -6.26 -2.47 23.02
C ASN A 34 -7.12 -1.35 23.61
N LYS A 35 -7.58 -0.41 22.78
CA LYS A 35 -8.32 0.77 23.25
C LYS A 35 -9.77 0.80 22.77
N GLY A 36 -10.07 0.23 21.61
CA GLY A 36 -11.41 0.31 21.00
C GLY A 36 -11.79 1.71 20.49
N ASP A 37 -11.01 2.74 20.81
CA ASP A 37 -11.31 4.15 20.51
C ASP A 37 -11.47 4.46 19.02
N LEU A 38 -10.90 3.64 18.13
CA LEU A 38 -10.98 3.81 16.67
C LEU A 38 -12.37 3.57 16.08
N SER A 39 -13.29 2.97 16.83
CA SER A 39 -14.64 2.65 16.37
C SER A 39 -15.67 2.96 17.44
N ASN A 40 -16.82 3.49 17.02
CA ASN A 40 -17.97 3.66 17.90
C ASN A 40 -18.57 2.30 18.34
N ASN A 41 -18.26 1.21 17.64
CA ASN A 41 -18.72 -0.14 17.94
C ASN A 41 -17.67 -1.18 17.52
N PRO A 42 -16.60 -1.36 18.31
CA PRO A 42 -15.51 -2.26 17.98
C PRO A 42 -16.00 -3.72 17.88
N LYS A 43 -15.53 -4.44 16.86
CA LYS A 43 -15.89 -5.84 16.62
C LYS A 43 -14.64 -6.71 16.56
N ASP A 44 -14.68 -7.85 17.24
CA ASP A 44 -13.59 -8.83 17.22
C ASP A 44 -13.23 -9.27 15.80
N SER A 45 -14.22 -9.39 14.92
CA SER A 45 -14.00 -9.73 13.51
C SER A 45 -13.12 -8.71 12.78
N VAL A 46 -13.21 -7.42 13.15
CA VAL A 46 -12.40 -6.35 12.56
C VAL A 46 -10.99 -6.39 13.12
N SER A 47 -10.83 -6.63 14.42
CA SER A 47 -9.53 -6.87 15.06
C SER A 47 -8.77 -8.02 14.38
N VAL A 48 -9.46 -9.14 14.15
CA VAL A 48 -8.90 -10.30 13.45
C VAL A 48 -8.53 -9.93 12.01
N ALA A 49 -9.40 -9.23 11.28
CA ALA A 49 -9.13 -8.82 9.91
C ALA A 49 -7.90 -7.89 9.82
N LEU A 50 -7.80 -6.88 10.69
CA LEU A 50 -6.64 -5.98 10.77
C LEU A 50 -5.34 -6.77 10.98
N PHE A 51 -5.34 -7.73 11.89
CA PHE A 51 -4.16 -8.56 12.15
C PHE A 51 -3.81 -9.46 10.96
N VAL A 52 -4.79 -10.07 10.31
CA VAL A 52 -4.59 -10.91 9.13
C VAL A 52 -4.01 -10.10 7.96
N PHE A 53 -4.60 -8.93 7.65
CA PHE A 53 -4.10 -8.08 6.57
C PHE A 53 -2.75 -7.44 6.91
N PHE A 54 -2.49 -7.12 8.18
CA PHE A 54 -1.14 -6.75 8.65
C PHE A 54 -0.14 -7.87 8.38
N ALA A 55 -0.46 -9.12 8.75
CA ALA A 55 0.42 -10.25 8.54
C ALA A 55 0.68 -10.50 7.04
N ILE A 56 -0.37 -10.47 6.20
CA ILE A 56 -0.23 -10.58 4.74
C ILE A 56 0.67 -9.45 4.20
N GLY A 57 0.38 -8.21 4.59
CA GLY A 57 1.17 -7.05 4.20
C GLY A 57 2.63 -7.15 4.63
N LEU A 58 2.90 -7.69 5.82
CA LEU A 58 4.27 -7.89 6.30
C LEU A 58 5.06 -8.86 5.41
N HIS A 59 4.43 -9.95 4.95
CA HIS A 59 5.07 -10.86 4.00
C HIS A 59 5.37 -10.17 2.66
N ILE A 60 4.43 -9.37 2.16
CA ILE A 60 4.61 -8.57 0.93
C ILE A 60 5.77 -7.59 1.11
N THR A 61 5.82 -6.85 2.21
CA THR A 61 6.88 -5.90 2.55
C THR A 61 8.25 -6.57 2.62
N ILE A 62 8.37 -7.74 3.25
CA ILE A 62 9.64 -8.49 3.30
C ILE A 62 10.11 -8.83 1.88
N VAL A 63 9.23 -9.40 1.05
CA VAL A 63 9.57 -9.76 -0.33
C VAL A 63 9.96 -8.53 -1.14
N ARG A 64 9.21 -7.43 -1.07
CA ARG A 64 9.54 -6.18 -1.78
C ARG A 64 10.87 -5.61 -1.33
N THR A 65 11.14 -5.59 -0.02
CA THR A 65 12.41 -5.09 0.54
C THR A 65 13.60 -5.89 0.04
N ILE A 66 13.49 -7.22 0.02
CA ILE A 66 14.55 -8.10 -0.53
C ILE A 66 14.77 -7.81 -2.02
N LEU A 67 13.70 -7.67 -2.81
CA LEU A 67 13.79 -7.35 -4.24
C LEU A 67 14.44 -5.98 -4.49
N TYR A 68 14.11 -4.97 -3.67
CA TYR A 68 14.75 -3.65 -3.77
C TYR A 68 16.23 -3.69 -3.40
N ALA A 69 16.58 -4.38 -2.31
CA ALA A 69 17.97 -4.55 -1.90
C ALA A 69 18.80 -5.29 -2.96
N TRP A 70 18.25 -6.35 -3.56
CA TRP A 70 18.88 -7.04 -4.67
C TRP A 70 19.05 -6.10 -5.87
N ARG A 71 18.02 -5.33 -6.26
CA ARG A 71 18.14 -4.41 -7.39
C ARG A 71 19.19 -3.31 -7.15
N ILE A 72 19.31 -2.79 -5.92
CA ILE A 72 20.40 -1.88 -5.54
C ILE A 72 21.77 -2.53 -5.76
N GLN A 73 21.92 -3.80 -5.40
CA GLN A 73 23.16 -4.55 -5.65
C GLN A 73 23.46 -4.66 -7.15
N LEU A 74 22.46 -4.97 -7.99
CA LEU A 74 22.62 -5.07 -9.45
C LEU A 74 23.05 -3.74 -10.08
N TYR A 75 22.43 -2.63 -9.68
CA TYR A 75 22.82 -1.30 -10.15
C TYR A 75 24.24 -0.90 -9.74
N ARG A 76 24.71 -1.42 -8.61
CA ARG A 76 26.10 -1.23 -8.15
C ARG A 76 27.09 -2.07 -8.95
N THR A 77 26.70 -3.26 -9.41
CA THR A 77 27.56 -4.14 -10.21
C THR A 77 27.49 -3.86 -11.72
N GLY A 78 26.57 -3.00 -12.17
CA GLY A 78 26.43 -2.61 -13.57
C GLY A 78 25.77 -3.67 -14.45
N ASP A 79 24.99 -4.58 -13.85
CA ASP A 79 24.27 -5.64 -14.58
C ASP A 79 22.83 -5.19 -14.86
N GLU A 80 22.58 -4.74 -16.09
CA GLU A 80 21.27 -4.26 -16.59
C GLU A 80 20.56 -5.32 -17.44
N SER A 81 21.02 -6.58 -17.43
CA SER A 81 20.52 -7.63 -18.33
C SER A 81 19.05 -8.05 -18.11
N GLN A 82 18.39 -7.58 -17.05
CA GLN A 82 17.07 -8.06 -16.61
C GLN A 82 15.96 -6.99 -16.52
N ASP A 83 16.14 -5.82 -17.14
CA ASP A 83 15.20 -4.68 -16.98
C ASP A 83 13.73 -4.99 -17.34
N LYS A 84 13.47 -5.79 -18.38
CA LYS A 84 12.09 -6.19 -18.74
C LYS A 84 11.44 -7.13 -17.71
N THR A 85 12.23 -8.02 -17.12
CA THR A 85 11.78 -8.93 -16.05
C THR A 85 11.49 -8.13 -14.78
N HIS A 86 12.36 -7.15 -14.50
CA HIS A 86 12.24 -6.21 -13.41
C HIS A 86 10.94 -5.38 -13.43
N ASP A 87 10.51 -4.91 -14.60
CA ASP A 87 9.26 -4.16 -14.74
C ASP A 87 8.03 -5.03 -14.53
N SER A 88 8.08 -6.26 -15.05
CA SER A 88 7.03 -7.25 -14.84
C SER A 88 6.89 -7.61 -13.35
N ILE A 89 8.01 -7.82 -12.66
CA ILE A 89 8.03 -8.07 -11.20
C ILE A 89 7.44 -6.88 -10.44
N ASN A 90 7.84 -5.64 -10.77
CA ASN A 90 7.33 -4.44 -10.12
C ASN A 90 5.82 -4.29 -10.26
N LEU A 91 5.31 -4.51 -11.47
CA LEU A 91 3.88 -4.48 -11.74
C LEU A 91 3.15 -5.53 -10.89
N TRP A 92 3.59 -6.80 -10.90
CA TRP A 92 2.94 -7.86 -10.14
C TRP A 92 3.01 -7.64 -8.62
N MET A 93 4.11 -7.12 -8.11
CA MET A 93 4.23 -6.77 -6.70
C MET A 93 3.33 -5.60 -6.33
N SER A 94 3.24 -4.57 -7.18
CA SER A 94 2.34 -3.45 -6.95
C SER A 94 0.87 -3.87 -7.01
N LEU A 95 0.55 -4.79 -7.93
CA LEU A 95 -0.77 -5.38 -8.06
C LEU A 95 -1.16 -6.15 -6.80
N THR A 96 -0.25 -7.00 -6.32
CA THR A 96 -0.44 -7.81 -5.12
C THR A 96 -0.64 -6.93 -3.90
N LYS A 97 0.18 -5.89 -3.71
CA LYS A 97 0.02 -4.96 -2.59
C LYS A 97 -1.29 -4.16 -2.68
N ALA A 98 -1.64 -3.67 -3.87
CA ALA A 98 -2.89 -2.94 -4.07
C ALA A 98 -4.12 -3.79 -3.69
N LEU A 99 -4.16 -5.05 -4.11
CA LEU A 99 -5.30 -5.94 -3.88
C LEU A 99 -5.36 -6.54 -2.47
N LEU A 100 -4.23 -7.03 -1.95
CA LEU A 100 -4.22 -7.86 -0.74
C LEU A 100 -3.94 -7.07 0.53
N GLU A 101 -3.50 -5.82 0.40
CA GLU A 101 -3.10 -5.01 1.54
C GLU A 101 -3.85 -3.66 1.53
N ALA A 102 -3.57 -2.82 0.52
CA ALA A 102 -4.09 -1.46 0.46
C ALA A 102 -5.63 -1.40 0.37
N PHE A 103 -6.23 -2.20 -0.52
CA PHE A 103 -7.69 -2.22 -0.67
C PHE A 103 -8.42 -2.68 0.60
N PRO A 104 -8.03 -3.81 1.23
CA PRO A 104 -8.56 -4.18 2.54
C PRO A 104 -8.37 -3.12 3.62
N GLN A 105 -7.20 -2.48 3.72
CA GLN A 105 -6.94 -1.41 4.67
C GLN A 105 -7.92 -0.25 4.50
N ALA A 106 -8.03 0.31 3.29
CA ALA A 106 -8.93 1.42 2.98
C ALA A 106 -10.41 1.05 3.22
N THR A 107 -10.78 -0.18 2.91
CA THR A 107 -12.14 -0.71 3.17
C THR A 107 -12.41 -0.78 4.67
N ILE A 108 -11.47 -1.32 5.45
CA ILE A 108 -11.63 -1.42 6.91
C ILE A 108 -11.75 -0.03 7.52
N ALA A 109 -10.88 0.90 7.12
CA ALA A 109 -10.91 2.27 7.62
C ALA A 109 -12.26 2.93 7.33
N LYS A 110 -12.74 2.88 6.08
CA LYS A 110 -13.99 3.53 5.70
C LYS A 110 -15.23 2.99 6.42
N PHE A 111 -15.32 1.68 6.62
CA PHE A 111 -16.57 1.05 7.08
C PHE A 111 -16.58 0.66 8.56
N PHE A 112 -15.41 0.53 9.18
CA PHE A 112 -15.31 -0.01 10.54
C PHE A 112 -14.59 0.90 11.52
N PHE A 113 -13.93 1.96 11.05
CA PHE A 113 -13.53 3.06 11.92
C PHE A 113 -14.72 4.00 12.15
N GLY A 114 -14.61 4.88 13.14
CA GLY A 114 -15.60 5.90 13.45
C GLY A 114 -15.73 6.96 12.35
N ASP A 115 -16.68 7.88 12.53
CA ASP A 115 -16.96 8.95 11.57
C ASP A 115 -16.31 10.30 11.96
N CYS A 116 -15.52 10.34 13.05
CA CYS A 116 -14.88 11.54 13.56
C CYS A 116 -13.68 11.18 14.46
N ALA A 117 -12.79 12.15 14.68
CA ALA A 117 -11.65 11.97 15.57
C ALA A 117 -11.99 12.42 17.00
N THR A 118 -11.77 11.54 17.98
CA THR A 118 -11.89 11.89 19.41
C THR A 118 -10.63 12.58 19.95
N THR A 119 -9.47 12.34 19.32
CA THR A 119 -8.19 12.97 19.67
C THR A 119 -7.37 13.31 18.42
N ASP A 120 -6.52 14.33 18.50
CA ASP A 120 -5.58 14.69 17.42
C ASP A 120 -4.62 13.55 17.06
N TRP A 121 -4.27 12.74 18.05
CA TRP A 121 -3.41 11.56 17.85
C TRP A 121 -4.10 10.51 16.97
N MET A 122 -5.36 10.19 17.24
CA MET A 122 -6.12 9.25 16.42
C MET A 122 -6.37 9.77 15.01
N LYS A 123 -6.70 11.07 14.89
CA LYS A 123 -6.78 11.75 13.59
C LYS A 123 -5.52 11.52 12.77
N THR A 124 -4.36 11.81 13.37
CA THR A 124 -3.06 11.68 12.70
C THR A 124 -2.80 10.25 12.23
N GLN A 125 -3.13 9.25 13.06
CA GLN A 125 -2.85 7.86 12.72
C GLN A 125 -3.78 7.29 11.66
N VAL A 126 -5.09 7.56 11.73
CA VAL A 126 -6.03 7.11 10.71
C VAL A 126 -5.70 7.78 9.38
N GLN A 127 -5.41 9.08 9.39
CA GLN A 127 -4.97 9.78 8.18
C GLN A 127 -3.67 9.21 7.62
N ALA A 128 -2.69 8.90 8.47
CA ALA A 128 -1.47 8.25 8.03
C ALA A 128 -1.79 6.89 7.40
N PHE A 129 -2.58 6.04 8.06
CA PHE A 129 -2.99 4.72 7.57
C PHE A 129 -3.67 4.80 6.20
N ASP A 130 -4.63 5.71 6.03
CA ASP A 130 -5.30 5.92 4.75
C ASP A 130 -4.34 6.45 3.67
N VAL A 131 -3.46 7.41 4.00
CA VAL A 131 -2.45 7.94 3.05
C VAL A 131 -1.47 6.84 2.62
N PHE A 132 -1.02 6.02 3.56
CA PHE A 132 -0.16 4.87 3.28
C PHE A 132 -0.88 3.84 2.39
N SER A 133 -2.18 3.61 2.58
CA SER A 133 -3.01 2.75 1.72
C SER A 133 -3.26 3.34 0.32
N ILE A 134 -3.23 4.67 0.15
CA ILE A 134 -3.38 5.32 -1.16
C ILE A 134 -2.15 5.09 -2.05
N PHE A 135 -0.95 5.09 -1.46
CA PHE A 135 0.30 5.04 -2.22
C PHE A 135 0.42 3.80 -3.14
N PRO A 136 0.05 2.57 -2.72
CA PRO A 136 0.07 1.39 -3.59
C PRO A 136 -0.86 1.50 -4.81
N PHE A 137 -2.00 2.19 -4.69
CA PHE A 137 -2.90 2.45 -5.83
C PHE A 137 -2.23 3.38 -6.86
N VAL A 138 -1.62 4.46 -6.37
CA VAL A 138 -0.89 5.42 -7.22
C VAL A 138 0.31 4.74 -7.89
N MET A 139 1.11 3.99 -7.13
CA MET A 139 2.24 3.23 -7.66
C MET A 139 1.81 2.19 -8.68
N PHE A 140 0.68 1.52 -8.47
CA PHE A 140 0.14 0.57 -9.45
C PHE A 140 -0.15 1.26 -10.79
N VAL A 141 -0.77 2.44 -10.78
CA VAL A 141 -1.04 3.20 -12.02
C VAL A 141 0.27 3.58 -12.72
N PHE A 142 1.29 4.02 -11.97
CA PHE A 142 2.60 4.34 -12.54
C PHE A 142 3.27 3.11 -13.19
N TYR A 143 3.29 1.96 -12.49
CA TYR A 143 3.87 0.73 -13.04
C TYR A 143 3.06 0.18 -14.21
N LEU A 144 1.74 0.36 -14.20
CA LEU A 144 0.88 0.00 -15.32
C LEU A 144 1.24 0.80 -16.57
N PHE A 145 1.41 2.13 -16.43
CA PHE A 145 1.82 2.99 -17.53
C PHE A 145 3.21 2.61 -18.06
N TYR A 146 4.17 2.38 -17.17
CA TYR A 146 5.52 1.94 -17.54
C TYR A 146 5.51 0.61 -18.29
N TYR A 147 4.77 -0.37 -17.77
CA TYR A 147 4.67 -1.69 -18.37
C TYR A 147 4.11 -1.63 -19.80
N TYR A 148 3.05 -0.84 -20.04
CA TYR A 148 2.49 -0.68 -21.39
C TYR A 148 3.39 0.12 -22.34
N ARG A 149 4.25 0.99 -21.83
CA ARG A 149 5.18 1.77 -22.64
C ARG A 149 6.38 0.95 -23.10
N GLU A 150 6.91 0.10 -22.21
CA GLU A 150 8.17 -0.61 -22.44
C GLU A 150 7.98 -2.00 -23.07
N HIS A 151 6.80 -2.61 -22.91
CA HIS A 151 6.49 -3.90 -23.53
C HIS A 151 5.67 -3.75 -24.81
N ASP A 152 6.32 -4.02 -25.94
CA ASP A 152 5.68 -4.13 -27.26
C ASP A 152 4.80 -5.38 -27.39
N GLU A 153 5.06 -6.42 -26.59
CA GLU A 153 4.28 -7.64 -26.57
C GLU A 153 3.01 -7.48 -25.75
N ARG A 154 1.86 -7.83 -26.34
CA ARG A 154 0.59 -7.77 -25.61
C ARG A 154 0.60 -8.75 -24.44
N PRO A 155 0.33 -8.30 -23.20
CA PRO A 155 0.18 -9.21 -22.07
C PRO A 155 -0.90 -10.24 -22.35
N ASN A 156 -0.75 -11.43 -21.76
CA ASN A 156 -1.76 -12.47 -21.89
C ASN A 156 -3.11 -12.01 -21.30
N ARG A 157 -4.21 -12.64 -21.72
CA ARG A 157 -5.57 -12.22 -21.31
C ARG A 157 -5.78 -12.26 -19.80
N ALA A 158 -5.15 -13.20 -19.09
CA ALA A 158 -5.29 -13.31 -17.65
C ALA A 158 -4.61 -12.11 -16.94
N THR A 159 -3.41 -11.73 -17.37
CA THR A 159 -2.71 -10.54 -16.87
C THR A 159 -3.55 -9.28 -17.08
N VAL A 160 -4.11 -9.09 -18.27
CA VAL A 160 -4.99 -7.93 -18.56
C VAL A 160 -6.22 -7.94 -17.66
N PHE A 161 -6.86 -9.10 -17.49
CA PHE A 161 -8.03 -9.23 -16.63
C PHE A 161 -7.73 -8.83 -15.17
N ILE A 162 -6.60 -9.32 -14.63
CA ILE A 162 -6.17 -9.00 -13.26
C ILE A 162 -5.83 -7.51 -13.16
N MET A 163 -5.12 -6.92 -14.13
CA MET A 163 -4.85 -5.47 -14.16
C MET A 163 -6.14 -4.64 -14.11
N VAL A 164 -7.16 -5.01 -14.90
CA VAL A 164 -8.45 -4.30 -14.94
C VAL A 164 -9.16 -4.40 -13.58
N ILE A 165 -9.20 -5.60 -13.00
CA ILE A 165 -9.77 -5.82 -11.67
C ILE A 165 -9.04 -4.96 -10.64
N THR A 166 -7.72 -5.00 -10.60
CA THR A 166 -6.91 -4.20 -9.68
C THR A 166 -7.12 -2.72 -9.89
N PHE A 167 -7.29 -2.26 -11.12
CA PHE A 167 -7.59 -0.86 -11.40
C PHE A 167 -8.93 -0.45 -10.79
N ILE A 168 -9.99 -1.24 -10.97
CA ILE A 168 -11.30 -1.00 -10.36
C ILE A 168 -11.17 -0.94 -8.83
N PHE A 169 -10.53 -1.94 -8.22
CA PHE A 169 -10.31 -1.97 -6.78
C PHE A 169 -9.46 -0.80 -6.28
N SER A 170 -8.47 -0.35 -7.06
CA SER A 170 -7.64 0.81 -6.72
C SER A 170 -8.45 2.10 -6.72
N VAL A 171 -9.35 2.29 -7.70
CA VAL A 171 -10.24 3.47 -7.74
C VAL A 171 -11.19 3.46 -6.55
N VAL A 172 -11.83 2.31 -6.28
CA VAL A 172 -12.77 2.18 -5.15
C VAL A 172 -12.03 2.37 -3.81
N GLY A 173 -10.89 1.73 -3.63
CA GLY A 173 -10.06 1.83 -2.43
C GLY A 173 -9.56 3.27 -2.20
N PHE A 174 -9.13 3.97 -3.25
CA PHE A 174 -8.75 5.37 -3.18
C PHE A 174 -9.91 6.24 -2.67
N ILE A 175 -11.12 6.04 -3.22
CA ILE A 175 -12.31 6.77 -2.76
C ILE A 175 -12.61 6.48 -1.29
N PHE A 176 -12.51 5.22 -0.86
CA PHE A 176 -12.72 4.84 0.54
C PHE A 176 -11.72 5.52 1.48
N ALA A 177 -10.43 5.51 1.13
CA ALA A 177 -9.39 6.19 1.91
C ALA A 177 -9.65 7.70 2.00
N CYS A 178 -10.00 8.37 0.89
CA CYS A 178 -10.33 9.80 0.91
C CYS A 178 -11.54 10.13 1.79
N LEU A 179 -12.60 9.30 1.73
CA LEU A 179 -13.78 9.46 2.57
C LEU A 179 -13.46 9.24 4.06
N SER A 180 -12.62 8.26 4.38
CA SER A 180 -12.15 8.00 5.75
C SER A 180 -11.32 9.18 6.29
N ILE A 181 -10.36 9.69 5.50
CA ILE A 181 -9.57 10.89 5.83
C ILE A 181 -10.48 12.09 6.11
N HIS A 182 -11.52 12.28 5.28
CA HIS A 182 -12.44 13.38 5.43
C HIS A 182 -13.23 13.28 6.74
N ALA A 183 -13.75 12.08 7.07
CA ALA A 183 -14.47 11.82 8.31
C ALA A 183 -13.60 12.14 9.54
N PHE A 184 -12.37 11.62 9.58
CA PHE A 184 -11.43 11.87 10.69
C PHE A 184 -10.83 13.28 10.69
N ASN A 185 -11.13 14.13 9.70
CA ASN A 185 -10.67 15.51 9.73
C ASN A 185 -11.46 16.36 10.73
N GLU A 186 -12.71 15.99 11.02
CA GLU A 186 -13.58 16.68 11.96
C GLU A 186 -13.47 16.06 13.37
N PRO A 187 -13.42 16.90 14.43
CA PRO A 187 -13.49 16.40 15.79
C PRO A 187 -14.90 15.89 16.10
N CYS A 188 -15.00 14.84 16.92
CA CYS A 188 -16.31 14.38 17.40
C CYS A 188 -16.98 15.47 18.22
N GLN A 189 -18.26 15.75 17.92
CA GLN A 189 -19.06 16.65 18.75
C GLN A 189 -19.43 15.97 20.07
N PRO A 190 -19.43 16.72 21.19
CA PRO A 190 -19.75 16.19 22.52
C PRO A 190 -21.22 15.78 22.67
#